data_AF-A0A9W8BY52-F1
#
_entry.id   AF-A0A9W8BY52-F1
#
_cell.length_a   1.000
_cell.length_b   1.000
_cell.length_c   1.000
_cell.angle_alpha   90.00
_cell.angle_beta   90.00
_cell.angle_gamma   90.00
#
_symmetry.space_group_name_H-M   'P 1'
#
loop_
_entity.id
_entity.type
_entity.pdbx_description
1 polymer ?
#
loop_
_entity_poly.entity_id
_entity_poly.type
_entity_poly.pdbx_seq_one_letter_code
_entity_poly.pdbx_strand_id
1 'polypeptide(L)'
;MAYLGSLDQCVSTLEQCNNNLHTMTSSLSELTQTFPRVGTVIRSEKKYDLTTASDISKAQDLISKEAVPFLFRQVDQLEAAIEAIRTAHDTLGQKVEEQTAEYEQLAADEISMAELTRALKAEQTALSDEQTNLLNAKSLVAAKERDLAELNRVRAASRPTGGILEEASKVDAEIIRVRRMLADVEHETAAVPTDDQLQDTPDGSDTSVVLDRLRDQLAHVSEVGELDDTAHTFFDNAMHTLELLETKVFVPWWDGSAGVQAERTAFVTRLLRYFYKDHGATMHAVIEVLLDTQAMSVDELRRELSASGHATSELPLIISHLKGIGAIVSDTTTVAGKQVMTVQLDFGGLVDGEADDDAQLG
;
A
#
# COMPACT_ATOMS: atom_id res chain seq x y z
N MET A 1 92.72 15.17 103.64
CA MET A 1 91.25 15.30 103.82
C MET A 1 90.60 16.31 102.86
N ALA A 2 91.29 17.33 102.32
CA ALA A 2 90.66 18.35 101.46
C ALA A 2 90.21 17.88 100.05
N TYR A 3 90.83 16.84 99.48
CA TYR A 3 90.48 16.32 98.14
C TYR A 3 89.09 15.67 98.07
N LEU A 4 88.60 15.09 99.18
CA LEU A 4 87.28 14.47 99.22
C LEU A 4 86.16 15.52 99.12
N GLY A 5 86.32 16.68 99.77
CA GLY A 5 85.34 17.77 99.69
C GLY A 5 85.24 18.41 98.31
N SER A 6 86.35 18.49 97.56
CA SER A 6 86.34 18.95 96.16
C SER A 6 85.62 17.97 95.24
N LEU A 7 85.78 16.67 95.45
CA LEU A 7 85.07 15.65 94.68
C LEU A 7 83.58 15.69 94.97
N ASP A 8 83.18 15.82 96.24
CA ASP A 8 81.78 15.95 96.65
C ASP A 8 81.12 17.20 96.02
N GLN A 9 81.86 18.31 95.91
CA GLN A 9 81.36 19.52 95.26
C GLN A 9 81.22 19.35 93.74
N CYS A 10 82.14 18.64 93.08
CA CYS A 10 82.01 18.28 91.66
C CYS A 10 80.83 17.33 91.42
N VAL A 11 80.62 16.34 92.29
CA VAL A 11 79.47 15.42 92.19
C VAL A 11 78.17 16.20 92.38
N SER A 12 78.09 17.07 93.39
CA SER A 12 76.92 17.91 93.65
C SER A 12 76.60 18.87 92.49
N THR A 13 77.61 19.48 91.88
CA THR A 13 77.41 20.34 90.70
C THR A 13 77.01 19.55 89.46
N LEU A 14 77.55 18.34 89.27
CA LEU A 14 77.13 17.44 88.19
C LEU A 14 75.68 16.97 88.39
N GLU A 15 75.29 16.61 89.60
CA GLU A 15 73.91 16.26 89.95
C GLU A 15 72.97 17.43 89.72
N GLN A 16 73.36 18.65 90.11
CA GLN A 16 72.59 19.85 89.85
C GLN A 16 72.45 20.12 88.35
N CYS A 17 73.51 19.94 87.57
CA CYS A 17 73.47 20.07 86.11
C CYS A 17 72.53 19.02 85.49
N ASN A 18 72.60 17.78 85.95
CA ASN A 18 71.72 16.69 85.49
C ASN A 18 70.25 16.97 85.84
N ASN A 19 69.97 17.47 87.05
CA ASN A 19 68.63 17.87 87.46
C ASN A 19 68.10 19.05 86.62
N ASN A 20 68.95 20.01 86.28
CA ASN A 20 68.58 21.14 85.40
C ASN A 20 68.31 20.66 83.98
N LEU A 21 69.14 19.77 83.42
CA LEU A 21 68.91 19.17 82.10
C LEU A 21 67.63 18.34 82.07
N HIS A 22 67.36 17.58 83.13
CA HIS A 22 66.12 16.81 83.24
C HIS A 22 64.91 17.74 83.27
N THR A 23 64.97 18.82 84.06
CA THR A 23 63.90 19.83 84.14
C THR A 23 63.67 20.51 82.78
N MET A 24 64.75 20.88 82.08
CA MET A 24 64.66 21.45 80.73
C MET A 24 64.07 20.46 79.72
N THR A 25 64.47 19.19 79.77
CA THR A 25 63.95 18.15 78.87
C THR A 25 62.47 17.90 79.11
N SER A 26 62.05 17.84 80.36
CA SER A 26 60.64 17.69 80.73
C SER A 26 59.80 18.89 80.28
N SER A 27 60.29 20.11 80.48
CA SER A 27 59.59 21.32 80.04
C SER A 27 59.53 21.43 78.52
N LEU A 28 60.58 21.04 77.80
CA LEU A 28 60.58 20.97 76.34
C LEU A 28 59.61 19.90 75.84
N SER A 29 59.56 18.74 76.49
CA SER A 29 58.62 17.66 76.18
C SER A 29 57.17 18.15 76.32
N GLU A 30 56.85 18.82 77.43
CA GLU A 30 55.52 19.38 77.69
C GLU A 30 55.13 20.45 76.66
N LEU A 31 56.06 21.35 76.30
CA LEU A 31 55.84 22.39 75.29
C LEU A 31 55.70 21.84 73.87
N THR A 32 56.36 20.72 73.54
CA THR A 32 56.41 20.19 72.16
C THR A 32 55.48 19.00 71.91
N GLN A 33 54.80 18.49 72.94
CA GLN A 33 53.91 17.32 72.84
C GLN A 33 52.79 17.48 71.78
N THR A 34 52.40 18.73 71.48
CA THR A 34 51.32 19.04 70.53
C THR A 34 51.80 19.19 69.08
N PHE A 35 53.10 19.34 68.82
CA PHE A 35 53.65 19.55 67.47
C PHE A 35 53.39 18.41 66.49
N PRO A 36 53.48 17.12 66.88
CA PRO A 36 53.12 16.03 65.98
C PRO A 36 51.66 16.12 65.50
N ARG A 37 50.75 16.55 66.38
CA ARG A 37 49.32 16.70 66.06
C ARG A 37 49.07 17.87 65.12
N VAL A 38 49.73 19.01 65.34
CA VAL A 38 49.69 20.15 64.40
C VAL A 38 50.28 19.75 63.04
N GLY A 39 51.38 18.99 63.04
CA GLY A 39 51.99 18.46 61.83
C GLY A 39 51.07 17.52 61.04
N THR A 40 50.21 16.74 61.72
CA THR A 40 49.17 15.94 61.04
C THR A 40 48.05 16.79 60.46
N VAL A 41 47.59 17.83 61.17
CA VAL A 41 46.52 18.73 60.70
C VAL A 41 46.96 19.50 59.45
N ILE A 42 48.17 20.07 59.47
CA ILE A 42 48.74 20.79 58.31
C ILE A 42 48.93 19.86 57.11
N ARG A 43 49.28 18.58 57.33
CA ARG A 43 49.39 17.59 56.25
C ARG A 43 48.02 17.19 55.68
N SER A 44 46.98 17.13 56.52
CA SER A 44 45.61 16.85 56.06
C SER A 44 44.96 18.02 55.32
N GLU A 45 45.32 19.26 55.62
CA GLU A 45 44.81 20.45 54.90
C GLU A 45 45.41 20.65 53.50
N LYS A 46 46.41 19.86 53.10
CA LYS A 46 47.22 20.13 51.90
C LYS A 46 46.61 19.68 50.56
N LYS A 47 45.29 19.52 50.46
CA LYS A 47 44.59 19.20 49.20
C LYS A 47 43.31 20.01 49.03
N TYR A 48 43.47 21.32 48.81
CA TYR A 48 42.43 22.12 48.18
C TYR A 48 42.91 22.40 46.76
N ASP A 49 42.29 21.76 45.78
CA ASP A 49 42.40 22.20 44.38
C ASP A 49 41.63 23.52 44.28
N LEU A 50 42.35 24.61 44.49
CA LEU A 50 41.83 25.95 44.40
C LEU A 50 41.79 26.35 42.92
N THR A 51 40.69 26.03 42.23
CA THR A 51 40.34 26.69 40.98
C THR A 51 40.04 28.16 41.27
N THR A 52 40.87 29.06 40.75
CA THR A 52 40.66 30.49 40.95
C THR A 52 39.54 30.99 40.03
N ALA A 53 38.86 32.07 40.43
CA ALA A 53 37.88 32.72 39.55
C ALA A 53 38.49 33.18 38.22
N SER A 54 39.80 33.47 38.18
CA SER A 54 40.53 33.78 36.95
C SER A 54 40.63 32.56 36.03
N ASP A 55 40.88 31.37 36.58
CA ASP A 55 40.95 30.14 35.79
C ASP A 55 39.57 29.76 35.25
N ILE A 56 38.52 29.97 36.03
CA ILE A 56 37.13 29.81 35.60
C ILE A 56 36.82 30.77 34.45
N SER A 57 37.18 32.05 34.56
CA SER A 57 36.95 33.04 33.49
C SER A 57 37.72 32.69 32.22
N LYS A 58 38.98 32.25 32.31
CA LYS A 58 39.77 31.80 31.14
C LYS A 58 39.16 30.54 30.50
N ALA A 59 38.69 29.60 31.32
CA ALA A 59 38.02 28.41 30.82
C ALA A 59 36.69 28.77 30.14
N GLN A 60 35.92 29.70 30.69
CA GLN A 60 34.69 30.21 30.08
C GLN A 60 34.96 30.92 28.75
N ASP A 61 36.05 31.69 28.63
CA ASP A 61 36.45 32.32 27.37
C ASP A 61 36.89 31.30 26.31
N LEU A 62 37.59 30.24 26.71
CA LEU A 62 37.97 29.15 25.80
C LEU A 62 36.74 28.34 25.37
N ILE A 63 35.90 27.95 26.32
CA ILE A 63 34.67 27.22 26.07
C ILE A 63 33.74 28.07 25.19
N SER A 64 33.57 29.37 25.46
CA SER A 64 32.72 30.21 24.62
C SER A 64 33.27 30.35 23.19
N LYS A 65 34.59 30.46 23.01
CA LYS A 65 35.21 30.49 21.67
C LYS A 65 34.97 29.21 20.87
N GLU A 66 34.95 28.05 21.52
CA GLU A 66 34.76 26.75 20.84
C GLU A 66 33.28 26.34 20.76
N ALA A 67 32.50 26.60 21.82
CA ALA A 67 31.10 26.23 21.93
C ALA A 67 30.20 27.11 21.07
N VAL A 68 30.49 28.41 20.90
CA VAL A 68 29.65 29.30 20.10
C VAL A 68 29.58 28.85 18.63
N PRO A 69 30.70 28.59 17.92
CA PRO A 69 30.65 28.05 16.56
C PRO A 69 29.95 26.68 16.48
N PHE A 70 30.10 25.84 17.50
CA PHE A 70 29.42 24.56 17.58
C PHE A 70 27.90 24.72 17.70
N LEU A 71 27.45 25.61 18.57
CA LEU A 71 26.03 25.94 18.74
C LEU A 71 25.44 26.55 17.45
N PHE A 72 26.16 27.43 16.76
CA PHE A 72 25.71 27.95 15.47
C PHE A 72 25.53 26.84 14.43
N ARG A 73 26.47 25.91 14.32
CA ARG A 73 26.31 24.75 13.42
C ARG A 73 25.10 23.89 13.80
N GLN A 74 24.84 23.71 15.09
CA GLN A 74 23.65 22.97 15.54
C GLN A 74 22.36 23.71 15.21
N VAL A 75 22.34 25.04 15.36
CA VAL A 75 21.20 25.88 14.96
C VAL A 75 20.97 25.78 13.46
N ASP A 76 22.01 25.91 12.63
CA ASP A 76 21.90 25.79 11.17
C ASP A 76 21.36 24.40 10.76
N GLN A 77 21.81 23.34 11.43
CA GLN A 77 21.31 21.97 11.19
C GLN A 77 19.83 21.83 11.57
N LEU A 78 19.42 22.43 12.69
CA LEU A 78 18.02 22.43 13.12
C LEU A 78 17.14 23.26 12.18
N GLU A 79 17.61 24.42 11.72
CA GLU A 79 16.90 25.24 10.75
C GLU A 79 16.72 24.49 9.42
N ALA A 80 17.77 23.83 8.92
CA ALA A 80 17.68 23.00 7.71
C ALA A 80 16.70 21.81 7.89
N ALA A 81 16.70 21.18 9.07
CA ALA A 81 15.76 20.10 9.37
C ALA A 81 14.31 20.58 9.45
N ILE A 82 14.06 21.76 10.06
CA ILE A 82 12.73 22.38 10.11
C ILE A 82 12.25 22.71 8.71
N GLU A 83 13.11 23.25 7.85
CA GLU A 83 12.74 23.57 6.47
C GLU A 83 12.44 22.30 5.65
N ALA A 84 13.22 21.24 5.83
CA ALA A 84 12.93 19.95 5.23
C ALA A 84 11.56 19.38 5.68
N ILE A 85 11.22 19.52 6.97
CA ILE A 85 9.91 19.11 7.49
C ILE A 85 8.78 19.96 6.89
N ARG A 86 8.97 21.27 6.73
CA ARG A 86 7.98 22.16 6.10
C ARG A 86 7.72 21.78 4.66
N THR A 87 8.77 21.62 3.86
CA THR A 87 8.62 21.20 2.45
C THR A 87 7.92 19.84 2.34
N ALA A 88 8.26 18.87 3.21
CA ALA A 88 7.58 17.59 3.26
C ALA A 88 6.09 17.74 3.61
N HIS A 89 5.77 18.58 4.60
CA HIS A 89 4.38 18.87 4.99
C HIS A 89 3.60 19.50 3.83
N ASP A 90 4.17 20.47 3.12
CA ASP A 90 3.51 21.13 1.98
C ASP A 90 3.26 20.14 0.84
N THR A 91 4.23 19.26 0.53
CA THR A 91 4.03 18.20 -0.47
C THR A 91 2.96 17.19 -0.05
N LEU A 92 2.85 16.87 1.24
CA LEU A 92 1.81 15.99 1.75
C LEU A 92 0.43 16.67 1.67
N GLY A 93 0.37 17.98 1.98
CA GLY A 93 -0.83 18.80 1.84
C GLY A 93 -1.34 18.81 0.39
N GLN A 94 -0.45 19.03 -0.57
CA GLN A 94 -0.80 18.97 -2.00
C GLN A 94 -1.35 17.59 -2.40
N LYS A 95 -0.72 16.50 -1.95
CA LYS A 95 -1.23 15.14 -2.23
C LYS A 95 -2.61 14.87 -1.63
N VAL A 96 -2.87 15.38 -0.43
CA VAL A 96 -4.19 15.25 0.22
C VAL A 96 -5.24 16.04 -0.56
N GLU A 97 -4.92 17.26 -1.02
CA GLU A 97 -5.82 18.05 -1.87
C GLU A 97 -6.10 17.35 -3.20
N GLU A 98 -5.08 16.81 -3.87
CA GLU A 98 -5.23 16.03 -5.11
C GLU A 98 -6.12 14.80 -4.91
N GLN A 99 -5.86 14.01 -3.86
CA GLN A 99 -6.69 12.83 -3.55
C GLN A 99 -8.13 13.22 -3.21
N THR A 100 -8.33 14.31 -2.47
CA THR A 100 -9.68 14.77 -2.12
C THR A 100 -10.45 15.16 -3.39
N ALA A 101 -9.81 15.87 -4.32
CA ALA A 101 -10.42 16.22 -5.60
C ALA A 101 -10.73 14.98 -6.45
N GLU A 102 -9.85 13.98 -6.48
CA GLU A 102 -10.09 12.72 -7.18
C GLU A 102 -11.29 11.96 -6.58
N TYR A 103 -11.40 11.88 -5.26
CA TYR A 103 -12.55 11.27 -4.60
C TYR A 103 -13.87 12.01 -4.87
N GLU A 104 -13.84 13.35 -4.88
CA GLU A 104 -15.02 14.15 -5.23
C GLU A 104 -15.46 13.88 -6.68
N GLN A 105 -14.51 13.73 -7.61
CA GLN A 105 -14.80 13.38 -8.98
C GLN A 105 -15.39 11.96 -9.10
N LEU A 106 -14.79 10.96 -8.45
CA LEU A 106 -15.31 9.59 -8.45
C LEU A 106 -16.73 9.51 -7.86
N ALA A 107 -17.02 10.27 -6.81
CA ALA A 107 -18.36 10.35 -6.24
C ALA A 107 -19.37 10.97 -7.22
N ALA A 108 -18.96 12.00 -7.98
CA ALA A 108 -19.79 12.59 -9.02
C ALA A 108 -20.05 11.59 -10.18
N ASP A 109 -19.01 10.85 -10.58
CA ASP A 109 -19.10 9.82 -11.61
C ASP A 109 -20.02 8.68 -11.18
N GLU A 110 -19.97 8.24 -9.91
CA GLU A 110 -20.88 7.22 -9.37
C GLU A 110 -22.35 7.65 -9.43
N ILE A 111 -22.64 8.93 -9.14
CA ILE A 111 -23.99 9.49 -9.29
C ILE A 111 -24.43 9.43 -10.75
N SER A 112 -23.56 9.83 -11.68
CA SER A 112 -23.86 9.79 -13.12
C SER A 112 -24.11 8.37 -13.63
N MET A 113 -23.32 7.40 -13.15
CA MET A 113 -23.46 5.97 -13.48
C MET A 113 -24.76 5.39 -12.94
N ALA A 114 -25.17 5.79 -11.73
CA ALA A 114 -26.45 5.39 -11.17
C ALA A 114 -27.63 5.94 -11.97
N GLU A 115 -27.53 7.18 -12.47
CA GLU A 115 -28.53 7.78 -13.36
C GLU A 115 -28.61 7.06 -14.71
N LEU A 116 -27.47 6.80 -15.35
CA LEU A 116 -27.39 6.04 -16.60
C LEU A 116 -27.96 4.63 -16.44
N THR A 117 -27.63 3.94 -15.34
CA THR A 117 -28.17 2.61 -15.04
C THR A 117 -29.69 2.64 -14.85
N ARG A 118 -30.23 3.70 -14.23
CA ARG A 118 -31.67 3.88 -14.09
C ARG A 118 -32.33 4.13 -15.46
N ALA A 119 -31.74 4.97 -16.31
CA ALA A 119 -32.23 5.23 -17.66
C ALA A 119 -32.22 3.96 -18.52
N LEU A 120 -31.14 3.18 -18.46
CA LEU A 120 -31.00 1.92 -19.20
C LEU A 120 -32.06 0.90 -18.77
N LYS A 121 -32.35 0.78 -17.46
CA LYS A 121 -33.44 -0.08 -16.98
C LYS A 121 -34.80 0.39 -17.48
N ALA A 122 -35.04 1.69 -17.55
CA ALA A 122 -36.29 2.24 -18.08
C ALA A 122 -36.47 1.91 -19.56
N GLU A 123 -35.44 2.11 -20.38
CA GLU A 123 -35.43 1.74 -21.80
C GLU A 123 -35.59 0.23 -22.00
N GLN A 124 -34.94 -0.60 -21.17
CA GLN A 124 -35.10 -2.06 -21.22
C GLN A 124 -36.55 -2.49 -20.95
N THR A 125 -37.23 -1.85 -19.99
CA THR A 125 -38.65 -2.12 -19.74
C THR A 125 -39.53 -1.65 -20.89
N ALA A 126 -39.27 -0.49 -21.47
CA ALA A 126 -40.01 0.02 -22.62
C ALA A 126 -39.87 -0.89 -23.85
N LEU A 127 -38.66 -1.36 -24.12
CA LEU A 127 -38.38 -2.31 -25.21
C LEU A 127 -39.12 -3.64 -25.01
N SER A 128 -39.14 -4.16 -23.78
CA SER A 128 -39.89 -5.38 -23.43
C SER A 128 -41.40 -5.21 -23.67
N ASP A 129 -41.95 -4.05 -23.32
CA ASP A 129 -43.37 -3.74 -23.56
C ASP A 129 -43.67 -3.63 -25.06
N GLU A 130 -42.78 -3.00 -25.84
CA GLU A 130 -42.89 -2.94 -27.30
C GLU A 130 -42.81 -4.33 -27.95
N GLN A 131 -41.91 -5.20 -27.50
CA GLN A 131 -41.83 -6.58 -27.97
C GLN A 131 -43.12 -7.36 -27.68
N THR A 132 -43.72 -7.16 -26.51
CA THR A 132 -45.00 -7.76 -26.14
C THR A 132 -46.13 -7.24 -27.04
N ASN A 133 -46.15 -5.94 -27.32
CA ASN A 133 -47.09 -5.32 -28.23
C ASN A 133 -46.93 -5.84 -29.67
N LEU A 134 -45.70 -6.02 -30.14
CA LEU A 134 -45.40 -6.59 -31.45
C LEU A 134 -45.90 -8.04 -31.54
N LEU A 135 -45.71 -8.84 -30.49
CA LEU A 135 -46.15 -10.23 -30.46
C LEU A 135 -47.69 -10.32 -30.48
N ASN A 136 -48.36 -9.44 -29.73
CA ASN A 136 -49.82 -9.28 -29.79
C ASN A 136 -50.28 -8.88 -31.19
N ALA A 137 -49.64 -7.90 -31.83
CA ALA A 137 -49.95 -7.49 -33.21
C ALA A 137 -49.74 -8.63 -34.21
N LYS A 138 -48.64 -9.39 -34.11
CA LYS A 138 -48.38 -10.58 -34.93
C LYS A 138 -49.49 -11.63 -34.77
N SER A 139 -49.94 -11.88 -33.53
CA SER A 139 -51.05 -12.82 -33.29
C SER A 139 -52.38 -12.35 -33.90
N LEU A 140 -52.65 -11.05 -33.86
CA LEU A 140 -53.84 -10.45 -34.46
C LEU A 140 -53.79 -10.54 -35.99
N VAL A 141 -52.64 -10.28 -36.59
CA VAL A 141 -52.42 -10.43 -38.05
C VAL A 141 -52.64 -11.89 -38.44
N ALA A 142 -52.04 -12.85 -37.74
CA ALA A 142 -52.24 -14.27 -38.01
C ALA A 142 -53.71 -14.69 -37.89
N ALA A 143 -54.47 -14.14 -36.95
CA ALA A 143 -55.91 -14.37 -36.86
C ALA A 143 -56.66 -13.79 -38.07
N LYS A 144 -56.35 -12.55 -38.47
CA LYS A 144 -56.96 -11.92 -39.65
C LYS A 144 -56.60 -12.60 -40.97
N GLU A 145 -55.40 -13.16 -41.09
CA GLU A 145 -55.01 -13.97 -42.24
C GLU A 145 -55.83 -15.27 -42.32
N ARG A 146 -56.14 -15.91 -41.18
CA ARG A 146 -57.05 -17.06 -41.15
C ARG A 146 -58.47 -16.66 -41.56
N ASP A 147 -58.99 -15.57 -41.03
CA ASP A 147 -60.31 -15.02 -41.41
C ASP A 147 -60.36 -14.74 -42.92
N LEU A 148 -59.32 -14.13 -43.48
CA LEU A 148 -59.20 -13.86 -44.92
C LEU A 148 -59.12 -15.15 -45.74
N ALA A 149 -58.37 -16.16 -45.29
CA ALA A 149 -58.31 -17.46 -45.95
C ALA A 149 -59.68 -18.16 -45.94
N GLU A 150 -60.44 -18.05 -44.86
CA GLU A 150 -61.81 -18.58 -44.75
C GLU A 150 -62.78 -17.81 -45.66
N LEU A 151 -62.74 -16.48 -45.65
CA LEU A 151 -63.51 -15.65 -46.58
C LEU A 151 -63.19 -15.97 -48.05
N ASN A 152 -61.91 -16.19 -48.38
CA ASN A 152 -61.50 -16.59 -49.72
C ASN A 152 -62.01 -18.00 -50.08
N ARG A 153 -62.05 -18.95 -49.14
CA ARG A 153 -62.68 -20.26 -49.33
C ARG A 153 -64.19 -20.14 -49.57
N VAL A 154 -64.89 -19.32 -48.77
CA VAL A 154 -66.33 -19.06 -48.94
C VAL A 154 -66.59 -18.37 -50.27
N ARG A 155 -65.76 -17.41 -50.68
CA ARG A 155 -65.86 -16.72 -51.98
C ARG A 155 -65.59 -17.68 -53.15
N ALA A 156 -64.64 -18.59 -53.01
CA ALA A 156 -64.38 -19.64 -54.00
C ALA A 156 -65.54 -20.65 -54.10
N ALA A 157 -66.18 -20.98 -52.98
CA ALA A 157 -67.39 -21.81 -52.92
C ALA A 157 -68.65 -21.09 -53.43
N SER A 158 -68.71 -19.77 -53.27
CA SER A 158 -69.82 -18.91 -53.66
C SER A 158 -69.71 -18.37 -55.09
N ARG A 159 -68.74 -18.83 -55.90
CA ARG A 159 -68.56 -18.34 -57.28
C ARG A 159 -69.85 -18.58 -58.09
N PRO A 160 -70.58 -17.52 -58.49
CA PRO A 160 -71.50 -17.63 -59.60
C PRO A 160 -70.64 -17.65 -60.87
N THR A 161 -70.96 -18.56 -61.76
CA THR A 161 -70.45 -18.66 -63.12
C THR A 161 -70.39 -17.28 -63.82
N GLY A 162 -69.19 -16.87 -64.23
CA GLY A 162 -68.94 -15.90 -65.29
C GLY A 162 -68.42 -14.52 -64.85
N GLY A 163 -67.15 -14.22 -65.12
CA GLY A 163 -66.67 -12.83 -65.28
C GLY A 163 -65.38 -12.41 -64.56
N ILE A 164 -64.85 -13.17 -63.61
CA ILE A 164 -63.73 -12.73 -62.74
C ILE A 164 -62.50 -13.64 -62.95
N LEU A 165 -61.85 -13.52 -64.12
CA LEU A 165 -60.58 -14.18 -64.40
C LEU A 165 -59.39 -13.20 -64.39
N GLU A 166 -59.64 -11.90 -64.58
CA GLU A 166 -58.59 -10.89 -64.76
C GLU A 166 -58.09 -10.28 -63.43
N GLU A 167 -58.96 -10.14 -62.43
CA GLU A 167 -58.57 -9.63 -61.10
C GLU A 167 -57.86 -10.68 -60.23
N ALA A 168 -58.16 -11.97 -60.41
CA ALA A 168 -57.48 -13.05 -59.71
C ALA A 168 -55.98 -13.12 -60.08
N SER A 169 -55.66 -12.85 -61.35
CA SER A 169 -54.28 -12.74 -61.83
C SER A 169 -53.51 -11.57 -61.21
N LYS A 170 -54.18 -10.45 -60.88
CA LYS A 170 -53.55 -9.32 -60.18
C LYS A 170 -53.30 -9.60 -58.71
N VAL A 171 -54.21 -10.32 -58.06
CA VAL A 171 -54.06 -10.71 -56.64
C VAL A 171 -52.92 -11.71 -56.47
N ASP A 172 -52.77 -12.69 -57.36
CA ASP A 172 -51.64 -13.63 -57.31
C ASP A 172 -50.29 -12.94 -57.55
N ALA A 173 -50.23 -11.93 -58.42
CA ALA A 173 -49.02 -11.12 -58.62
C ALA A 173 -48.63 -10.33 -57.37
N GLU A 174 -49.62 -9.82 -56.62
CA GLU A 174 -49.37 -9.06 -55.39
C GLU A 174 -48.97 -9.96 -54.22
N ILE A 175 -49.52 -11.18 -54.13
CA ILE A 175 -49.08 -12.20 -53.16
C ILE A 175 -47.60 -12.57 -53.37
N ILE A 176 -47.15 -12.70 -54.62
CA ILE A 176 -45.75 -12.96 -54.94
C ILE A 176 -44.85 -11.78 -54.53
N ARG A 177 -45.32 -10.53 -54.70
CA ARG A 177 -44.58 -9.33 -54.28
C ARG A 177 -44.42 -9.27 -52.75
N VAL A 178 -45.50 -9.54 -52.00
CA VAL A 178 -45.46 -9.54 -50.52
C VAL A 178 -44.53 -10.62 -49.98
N ARG A 179 -44.53 -11.82 -50.57
CA ARG A 179 -43.59 -12.90 -50.19
C ARG A 179 -42.13 -12.53 -50.43
N ARG A 180 -41.84 -11.72 -51.45
CA ARG A 180 -40.48 -11.26 -51.75
C ARG A 180 -40.01 -10.21 -50.74
N MET A 181 -40.89 -9.26 -50.38
CA MET A 181 -40.60 -8.29 -49.30
C MET A 181 -40.40 -8.97 -47.93
N LEU A 182 -41.13 -10.05 -47.64
CA LEU A 182 -40.93 -10.80 -46.39
C LEU A 182 -39.55 -11.47 -46.31
N ALA A 183 -39.07 -12.01 -47.43
CA ALA A 183 -37.75 -12.62 -47.53
C ALA A 183 -36.62 -11.59 -47.43
N ASP A 184 -36.82 -10.39 -47.96
CA ASP A 184 -35.86 -9.28 -47.84
C ASP A 184 -35.75 -8.81 -46.37
N VAL A 185 -36.88 -8.74 -45.65
CA VAL A 185 -36.90 -8.42 -44.20
C VAL A 185 -36.24 -9.51 -43.34
N GLU A 186 -36.46 -10.80 -43.65
CA GLU A 186 -35.75 -11.90 -42.98
C GLU A 186 -34.23 -11.84 -43.22
N HIS A 187 -33.80 -11.46 -44.42
CA HIS A 187 -32.38 -11.30 -44.73
C HIS A 187 -31.73 -10.10 -44.00
N GLU A 188 -32.46 -8.98 -43.86
CA GLU A 188 -32.01 -7.81 -43.08
C GLU A 188 -31.95 -8.10 -41.56
N THR A 189 -32.85 -8.95 -41.03
CA THR A 189 -32.81 -9.33 -39.60
C THR A 189 -31.79 -10.42 -39.25
N ALA A 190 -31.29 -11.18 -40.23
CA ALA A 190 -30.24 -12.18 -40.05
C ALA A 190 -28.81 -11.57 -39.97
N ALA A 191 -28.68 -10.26 -40.19
CA ALA A 191 -27.41 -9.52 -40.13
C ALA A 191 -27.05 -9.01 -38.72
N VAL A 192 -27.83 -9.35 -37.68
CA VAL A 192 -27.52 -9.03 -36.28
C VAL A 192 -26.90 -10.27 -35.62
N PRO A 193 -25.60 -10.27 -35.28
CA PRO A 193 -24.98 -11.39 -34.58
C PRO A 193 -25.49 -11.48 -33.14
N THR A 194 -26.07 -12.63 -32.78
CA THR A 194 -26.30 -13.01 -31.38
C THR A 194 -24.99 -13.46 -30.72
N ASP A 195 -24.38 -12.53 -30.00
CA ASP A 195 -23.82 -12.57 -28.62
C ASP A 195 -23.28 -13.87 -27.98
N ASP A 196 -22.85 -14.89 -28.72
CA ASP A 196 -22.48 -16.19 -28.10
C ASP A 196 -21.09 -16.76 -28.50
N GLN A 197 -20.11 -15.90 -28.80
CA GLN A 197 -18.72 -16.32 -29.04
C GLN A 197 -17.66 -15.40 -28.42
N LEU A 198 -17.77 -15.12 -27.12
CA LEU A 198 -16.62 -14.72 -26.31
C LEU A 198 -16.16 -15.95 -25.52
N GLN A 199 -15.30 -16.74 -26.13
CA GLN A 199 -14.51 -17.73 -25.39
C GLN A 199 -13.31 -17.02 -24.78
N ASP A 200 -13.22 -17.03 -23.45
CA ASP A 200 -12.04 -16.59 -22.71
C ASP A 200 -10.81 -17.39 -23.16
N THR A 201 -9.86 -16.73 -23.82
CA THR A 201 -8.51 -17.26 -24.00
C THR A 201 -7.58 -16.78 -22.89
N PRO A 202 -6.59 -17.58 -22.44
CA PRO A 202 -5.84 -17.32 -21.20
C PRO A 202 -4.76 -16.23 -21.34
N ASP A 203 -4.59 -15.64 -22.53
CA ASP A 203 -3.43 -14.80 -22.84
C ASP A 203 -3.75 -13.29 -22.94
N GLY A 204 -4.97 -12.86 -22.60
CA GLY A 204 -5.32 -11.43 -22.48
C GLY A 204 -5.16 -10.59 -23.76
N SER A 205 -5.00 -11.22 -24.93
CA SER A 205 -4.84 -10.53 -26.21
C SER A 205 -6.15 -9.96 -26.78
N ASP A 206 -7.30 -10.45 -26.30
CA ASP A 206 -8.60 -10.16 -26.92
C ASP A 206 -9.12 -8.74 -26.62
N THR A 207 -8.68 -8.08 -25.55
CA THR A 207 -9.05 -6.68 -25.25
C THR A 207 -8.37 -5.67 -26.17
N SER A 208 -7.13 -5.94 -26.61
CA SER A 208 -6.44 -5.10 -27.60
C SER A 208 -7.12 -5.17 -28.97
N VAL A 209 -7.67 -6.32 -29.34
CA VAL A 209 -8.41 -6.52 -30.60
C VAL A 209 -9.71 -5.73 -30.65
N VAL A 210 -10.38 -5.53 -29.51
CA VAL A 210 -11.60 -4.70 -29.42
C VAL A 210 -11.26 -3.22 -29.58
N LEU A 211 -10.19 -2.75 -28.93
CA LEU A 211 -9.74 -1.36 -29.06
C LEU A 211 -9.23 -1.06 -30.47
N ASP A 212 -8.48 -1.98 -31.08
CA ASP A 212 -8.00 -1.86 -32.46
C ASP A 212 -9.16 -1.88 -33.47
N ARG A 213 -10.18 -2.72 -33.26
CA ARG A 213 -11.41 -2.71 -34.10
C ARG A 213 -12.21 -1.42 -33.94
N LEU A 214 -12.31 -0.87 -32.74
CA LEU A 214 -12.97 0.42 -32.51
C LEU A 214 -12.20 1.57 -33.17
N ARG A 215 -10.86 1.51 -33.14
CA ARG A 215 -9.95 2.46 -33.80
C ARG A 215 -10.12 2.40 -35.33
N ASP A 216 -10.17 1.20 -35.91
CA ASP A 216 -10.42 0.99 -37.34
C ASP A 216 -11.82 1.46 -37.77
N GLN A 217 -12.84 1.24 -36.93
CA GLN A 217 -14.21 1.71 -37.18
C GLN A 217 -14.32 3.23 -37.10
N LEU A 218 -13.68 3.87 -36.11
CA LEU A 218 -13.65 5.34 -36.02
C LEU A 218 -12.92 5.97 -37.21
N ALA A 219 -11.79 5.38 -37.63
CA ALA A 219 -11.04 5.84 -38.80
C ALA A 219 -11.87 5.73 -40.09
N HIS A 220 -12.61 4.63 -40.28
CA HIS A 220 -13.50 4.47 -41.44
C HIS A 220 -14.66 5.47 -41.46
N VAL A 221 -15.24 5.81 -40.31
CA VAL A 221 -16.33 6.80 -40.23
C VAL A 221 -15.84 8.21 -40.53
N SER A 222 -14.59 8.51 -40.17
CA SER A 222 -13.97 9.82 -40.47
C SER A 222 -13.64 10.02 -41.96
N GLU A 223 -13.46 8.95 -42.73
CA GLU A 223 -13.11 9.03 -44.17
C GLU A 223 -14.32 9.09 -45.12
N VAL A 224 -15.51 8.70 -44.65
CA VAL A 224 -16.68 8.44 -45.52
C VAL A 224 -17.64 9.64 -45.67
N GLY A 225 -17.40 10.78 -45.01
CA GLY A 225 -18.28 11.96 -45.16
C GLY A 225 -17.63 13.30 -44.88
N GLU A 226 -18.16 14.37 -45.51
CA GLU A 226 -17.92 15.76 -45.09
C GLU A 226 -18.55 15.96 -43.70
N LEU A 227 -17.73 15.80 -42.66
CA LEU A 227 -18.14 15.94 -41.27
C LEU A 227 -18.10 17.42 -40.87
N ASP A 228 -19.10 17.85 -40.10
CA ASP A 228 -19.12 19.17 -39.47
C ASP A 228 -18.03 19.27 -38.38
N ASP A 229 -17.57 20.48 -38.06
CA ASP A 229 -16.52 20.76 -37.07
C ASP A 229 -16.85 20.16 -35.69
N THR A 230 -18.15 20.07 -35.36
CA THR A 230 -18.65 19.43 -34.14
C THR A 230 -18.47 17.91 -34.14
N ALA A 231 -18.55 17.26 -35.31
CA ALA A 231 -18.30 15.83 -35.43
C ALA A 231 -16.80 15.52 -35.44
N HIS A 232 -15.98 16.36 -36.07
CA HIS A 232 -14.52 16.25 -36.00
C HIS A 232 -14.00 16.33 -34.57
N THR A 233 -14.46 17.31 -33.80
CA THR A 233 -14.08 17.45 -32.38
C THR A 233 -14.56 16.27 -31.52
N PHE A 234 -15.72 15.67 -31.83
CA PHE A 234 -16.17 14.45 -31.18
C PHE A 234 -15.26 13.26 -31.47
N PHE A 235 -14.84 13.07 -32.73
CA PHE A 235 -13.94 11.97 -33.11
C PHE A 235 -12.53 12.14 -32.52
N ASP A 236 -12.00 13.36 -32.48
CA ASP A 236 -10.71 13.65 -31.82
C ASP A 236 -10.76 13.35 -30.31
N ASN A 237 -11.85 13.74 -29.64
CA ASN A 237 -12.04 13.44 -28.21
C ASN A 237 -12.24 11.94 -27.95
N ALA A 238 -12.96 11.24 -28.83
CA ALA A 238 -13.16 9.79 -28.74
C ALA A 238 -11.84 9.05 -28.96
N MET A 239 -11.00 9.49 -29.91
CA MET A 239 -9.68 8.91 -30.09
C MET A 239 -8.74 9.19 -28.92
N HIS A 240 -8.77 10.40 -28.38
CA HIS A 240 -7.98 10.73 -27.20
C HIS A 240 -8.40 9.91 -25.98
N THR A 241 -9.70 9.63 -25.84
CA THR A 241 -10.25 8.79 -24.77
C THR A 241 -9.83 7.31 -24.92
N LEU A 242 -9.81 6.78 -26.14
CA LEU A 242 -9.31 5.43 -26.41
C LEU A 242 -7.82 5.30 -26.10
N GLU A 243 -7.03 6.31 -26.46
CA GLU A 243 -5.60 6.37 -26.15
C GLU A 243 -5.33 6.51 -24.64
N LEU A 244 -6.19 7.26 -23.93
CA LEU A 244 -6.15 7.38 -22.47
C LEU A 244 -6.52 6.05 -21.79
N LEU A 245 -7.54 5.34 -22.27
CA LEU A 245 -7.93 4.03 -21.76
C LEU A 245 -6.79 3.01 -21.95
N GLU A 246 -6.16 2.99 -23.12
CA GLU A 246 -5.01 2.15 -23.41
C GLU A 246 -3.84 2.47 -22.45
N THR A 247 -3.46 3.74 -22.31
CA THR A 247 -2.27 4.16 -21.53
C THR A 247 -2.48 4.28 -20.01
N LYS A 248 -3.70 4.52 -19.52
CA LYS A 248 -4.00 4.76 -18.11
C LYS A 248 -4.77 3.65 -17.42
N VAL A 249 -5.57 2.88 -18.17
CA VAL A 249 -6.42 1.84 -17.59
C VAL A 249 -5.88 0.45 -17.94
N PHE A 250 -5.57 0.17 -19.21
CA PHE A 250 -5.13 -1.15 -19.62
C PHE A 250 -3.62 -1.39 -19.42
N VAL A 251 -2.76 -0.40 -19.73
CA VAL A 251 -1.31 -0.52 -19.52
C VAL A 251 -0.92 -0.53 -18.02
N PRO A 252 -1.38 0.37 -17.13
CA PRO A 252 -0.88 0.43 -15.75
C PRO A 252 -1.42 -0.64 -14.80
N TRP A 253 -2.59 -1.22 -15.10
CA TRP A 253 -3.11 -2.34 -14.31
C TRP A 253 -2.50 -3.68 -14.69
N TRP A 254 -1.92 -3.78 -15.89
CA TRP A 254 -1.31 -5.01 -16.40
C TRP A 254 0.21 -4.97 -16.49
N ASP A 255 0.82 -3.78 -16.55
CA ASP A 255 2.27 -3.66 -16.68
C ASP A 255 2.94 -3.84 -15.32
N GLY A 256 3.43 -5.06 -15.09
CA GLY A 256 4.46 -5.40 -14.13
C GLY A 256 5.79 -4.70 -14.45
N SER A 257 5.77 -3.39 -14.63
CA SER A 257 6.98 -2.61 -14.85
C SER A 257 7.89 -2.79 -13.64
N ALA A 258 9.10 -3.28 -13.89
CA ALA A 258 10.07 -3.61 -12.85
C ALA A 258 10.34 -2.42 -11.89
N GLY A 259 10.15 -1.18 -12.36
CA GLY A 259 10.27 0.03 -11.54
C GLY A 259 9.18 0.17 -10.48
N VAL A 260 7.89 -0.01 -10.85
CA VAL A 260 6.77 0.11 -9.91
C VAL A 260 6.77 -1.06 -8.91
N GLN A 261 7.14 -2.26 -9.37
CA GLN A 261 7.34 -3.41 -8.47
C GLN A 261 8.53 -3.19 -7.52
N ALA A 262 9.63 -2.60 -7.99
CA ALA A 262 10.78 -2.27 -7.14
C ALA A 262 10.45 -1.20 -6.08
N GLU A 263 9.62 -0.21 -6.42
CA GLU A 263 9.20 0.80 -5.44
C GLU A 263 8.20 0.25 -4.42
N ARG A 264 7.25 -0.61 -4.85
CA ARG A 264 6.31 -1.30 -3.96
C ARG A 264 7.04 -2.23 -3.00
N THR A 265 7.96 -3.06 -3.49
CA THR A 265 8.80 -3.93 -2.64
C THR A 265 9.67 -3.12 -1.68
N ALA A 266 10.27 -2.02 -2.14
CA ALA A 266 11.02 -1.12 -1.27
C ALA A 266 10.16 -0.47 -0.17
N PHE A 267 8.91 -0.12 -0.48
CA PHE A 267 7.96 0.45 0.48
C PHE A 267 7.52 -0.58 1.51
N VAL A 268 7.07 -1.77 1.08
CA VAL A 268 6.67 -2.86 1.98
C VAL A 268 7.83 -3.29 2.88
N THR A 269 9.04 -3.39 2.33
CA THR A 269 10.26 -3.64 3.11
C THR A 269 10.51 -2.58 4.19
N ARG A 270 10.34 -1.28 3.86
CA ARG A 270 10.48 -0.19 4.84
C ARG A 270 9.43 -0.27 5.93
N LEU A 271 8.19 -0.58 5.57
CA LEU A 271 7.06 -0.69 6.49
C LEU A 271 7.28 -1.86 7.46
N LEU A 272 7.68 -3.03 6.95
CA LEU A 272 8.03 -4.18 7.79
C LEU A 272 9.24 -3.91 8.67
N ARG A 273 10.27 -3.18 8.19
CA ARG A 273 11.40 -2.75 9.04
C ARG A 273 11.00 -1.73 10.11
N TYR A 274 9.98 -0.93 9.86
CA TYR A 274 9.48 0.03 10.85
C TYR A 274 8.79 -0.69 12.01
N PHE A 275 7.92 -1.66 11.73
CA PHE A 275 7.20 -2.42 12.75
C PHE A 275 8.03 -3.55 13.38
N TYR A 276 8.95 -4.14 12.61
CA TYR A 276 9.80 -5.25 13.02
C TYR A 276 11.27 -4.93 12.71
N LYS A 277 11.88 -4.09 13.54
CA LYS A 277 13.24 -3.53 13.33
C LYS A 277 14.30 -4.58 12.98
N ASP A 278 14.27 -5.72 13.66
CA ASP A 278 15.30 -6.76 13.55
C ASP A 278 14.93 -7.85 12.52
N HIS A 279 13.64 -8.02 12.20
CA HIS A 279 13.15 -9.14 11.37
C HIS A 279 12.45 -8.72 10.08
N GLY A 280 12.19 -7.42 9.88
CA GLY A 280 11.36 -6.90 8.80
C GLY A 280 11.90 -7.20 7.40
N ALA A 281 13.23 -7.23 7.24
CA ALA A 281 13.87 -7.63 5.98
C ALA A 281 13.65 -9.11 5.65
N THR A 282 13.70 -9.98 6.66
CA THR A 282 13.50 -11.42 6.50
C THR A 282 12.02 -11.75 6.33
N MET A 283 11.12 -11.01 7.00
CA MET A 283 9.67 -11.09 6.79
C MET A 283 9.27 -10.75 5.36
N HIS A 284 9.83 -9.69 4.79
CA HIS A 284 9.61 -9.34 3.39
C HIS A 284 10.04 -10.48 2.47
N ALA A 285 11.25 -11.01 2.67
CA ALA A 285 11.77 -12.11 1.85
C ALA A 285 10.91 -13.39 1.97
N VAL A 286 10.33 -13.66 3.14
CA VAL A 286 9.37 -14.78 3.31
C VAL A 286 8.12 -14.55 2.47
N ILE A 287 7.54 -13.35 2.50
CA ILE A 287 6.34 -13.02 1.71
C ILE A 287 6.64 -13.10 0.22
N GLU A 288 7.78 -12.59 -0.22
CA GLU A 288 8.21 -12.60 -1.62
C GLU A 288 8.38 -14.03 -2.16
N VAL A 289 9.08 -14.88 -1.43
CA VAL A 289 9.23 -16.30 -1.79
C VAL A 289 7.88 -17.01 -1.85
N LEU A 290 6.99 -16.72 -0.91
CA LEU A 290 5.65 -17.32 -0.89
C LEU A 290 4.72 -16.74 -1.97
N LEU A 291 4.94 -15.51 -2.45
CA LEU A 291 4.19 -14.95 -3.58
C LEU A 291 4.50 -15.69 -4.88
N ASP A 292 5.76 -16.08 -5.07
CA ASP A 292 6.20 -16.82 -6.27
C ASP A 292 5.77 -18.30 -6.24
N THR A 293 5.77 -18.92 -5.06
CA THR A 293 5.53 -20.37 -4.91
C THR A 293 4.15 -20.73 -4.39
N GLN A 294 3.38 -19.75 -3.90
CA GLN A 294 2.06 -19.85 -3.26
C GLN A 294 2.01 -20.67 -1.96
N ALA A 295 2.66 -21.83 -1.91
CA ALA A 295 2.80 -22.66 -0.71
C ALA A 295 4.10 -23.47 -0.74
N MET A 296 4.78 -23.59 0.42
CA MET A 296 5.98 -24.41 0.55
C MET A 296 6.18 -24.96 1.96
N SER A 297 7.03 -25.98 2.11
CA SER A 297 7.42 -26.47 3.44
C SER A 297 8.38 -25.50 4.13
N VAL A 298 8.38 -25.47 5.47
CA VAL A 298 9.29 -24.61 6.25
C VAL A 298 10.76 -24.93 5.99
N ASP A 299 11.08 -26.20 5.69
CA ASP A 299 12.44 -26.62 5.36
C ASP A 299 12.87 -26.18 3.95
N GLU A 300 11.93 -26.04 3.02
CA GLU A 300 12.17 -25.43 1.70
C GLU A 300 12.31 -23.92 1.82
N LEU A 301 11.41 -23.26 2.55
CA LEU A 301 11.48 -21.82 2.84
C LEU A 301 12.81 -21.45 3.50
N ARG A 302 13.25 -22.23 4.49
CA ARG A 302 14.55 -22.06 5.13
C ARG A 302 15.70 -22.18 4.13
N ARG A 303 15.61 -23.13 3.19
CA ARG A 303 16.65 -23.33 2.17
C ARG A 303 16.73 -22.15 1.22
N GLU A 304 15.60 -21.66 0.72
CA GLU A 304 15.56 -20.51 -0.19
C GLU A 304 16.01 -19.21 0.47
N LEU A 305 15.53 -18.93 1.69
CA LEU A 305 15.98 -17.76 2.45
C LEU A 305 17.48 -17.79 2.74
N SER A 306 18.03 -18.97 3.05
CA SER A 306 19.47 -19.14 3.26
C SER A 306 20.28 -18.92 1.98
N ALA A 307 19.75 -19.32 0.82
CA ALA A 307 20.37 -19.09 -0.48
C ALA A 307 20.41 -17.59 -0.84
N SER A 308 19.39 -16.84 -0.42
CA SER A 308 19.30 -15.38 -0.59
C SER A 308 20.03 -14.58 0.51
N GLY A 309 20.73 -15.25 1.43
CA GLY A 309 21.56 -14.61 2.46
C GLY A 309 20.81 -14.11 3.70
N HIS A 310 19.56 -14.53 3.91
CA HIS A 310 18.76 -14.15 5.08
C HIS A 310 18.99 -15.09 6.27
N ALA A 311 18.92 -14.54 7.49
CA ALA A 311 19.03 -15.31 8.71
C ALA A 311 17.77 -16.17 8.94
N THR A 312 17.95 -17.48 9.09
CA THR A 312 16.85 -18.45 9.22
C THR A 312 16.65 -18.99 10.64
N SER A 313 17.45 -18.52 11.59
CA SER A 313 17.38 -18.91 13.01
C SER A 313 16.05 -18.50 13.67
N GLU A 314 15.46 -17.42 13.18
CA GLU A 314 14.25 -16.80 13.74
C GLU A 314 13.00 -17.09 12.90
N LEU A 315 13.11 -17.96 11.89
CA LEU A 315 12.01 -18.30 10.99
C LEU A 315 10.72 -18.75 11.72
N PRO A 316 10.78 -19.54 12.82
CA PRO A 316 9.56 -19.88 13.58
C PRO A 316 8.86 -18.67 14.21
N LEU A 317 9.63 -17.70 14.69
CA LEU A 317 9.09 -16.46 15.27
C LEU A 317 8.47 -15.58 14.16
N ILE A 318 9.15 -15.49 13.02
CA ILE A 318 8.68 -14.75 11.84
C ILE A 318 7.36 -15.32 11.32
N ILE A 319 7.26 -16.65 11.20
CA ILE A 319 6.02 -17.33 10.80
C ILE A 319 4.90 -17.05 11.80
N SER A 320 5.19 -17.08 13.12
CA SER A 320 4.20 -16.75 14.15
C SER A 320 3.66 -15.31 14.00
N HIS A 321 4.54 -14.35 13.76
CA HIS A 321 4.13 -12.96 13.54
C HIS A 321 3.33 -12.76 12.26
N LEU A 322 3.76 -13.37 11.14
CA LEU A 322 3.03 -13.29 9.87
C LEU A 322 1.65 -13.95 9.96
N LYS A 323 1.53 -15.04 10.72
CA LYS A 323 0.23 -15.65 11.05
C LYS A 323 -0.64 -14.74 11.91
N GLY A 324 -0.05 -14.06 12.88
CA GLY A 324 -0.75 -13.13 13.77
C GLY A 324 -1.35 -11.92 13.06
N ILE A 325 -0.79 -11.51 11.92
CA ILE A 325 -1.33 -10.44 11.06
C ILE A 325 -2.18 -10.97 9.89
N GLY A 326 -2.49 -12.27 9.87
CA GLY A 326 -3.30 -12.88 8.82
C GLY A 326 -2.64 -12.93 7.45
N ALA A 327 -1.31 -12.80 7.35
CA ALA A 327 -0.60 -12.83 6.07
C ALA A 327 -0.35 -14.26 5.57
N ILE A 328 -0.30 -15.25 6.48
CA ILE A 328 -0.02 -16.64 6.14
C ILE A 328 -0.88 -17.61 6.97
N VAL A 329 -1.23 -18.74 6.35
CA VAL A 329 -1.75 -19.94 7.02
C VAL A 329 -0.63 -20.97 7.14
N SER A 330 -0.61 -21.68 8.26
CA SER A 330 0.35 -22.75 8.53
C SER A 330 -0.39 -24.05 8.84
N ASP A 331 -0.16 -25.09 8.05
CA ASP A 331 -0.70 -26.42 8.27
C ASP A 331 0.41 -27.42 8.60
N THR A 332 0.13 -28.35 9.50
CA THR A 332 1.09 -29.42 9.84
C THR A 332 0.56 -30.74 9.31
N THR A 333 1.23 -31.28 8.31
CA THR A 333 0.90 -32.58 7.72
C THR A 333 1.96 -33.61 8.10
N THR A 334 1.57 -34.88 8.26
CA THR A 334 2.53 -35.95 8.56
C THR A 334 2.84 -36.72 7.28
N VAL A 335 4.04 -36.51 6.73
CA VAL A 335 4.51 -37.18 5.52
C VAL A 335 5.59 -38.19 5.91
N ALA A 336 5.36 -39.47 5.59
CA ALA A 336 6.28 -40.57 5.91
C ALA A 336 6.69 -40.66 7.40
N GLY A 337 5.76 -40.37 8.32
CA GLY A 337 5.99 -40.43 9.77
C GLY A 337 6.74 -39.24 10.37
N LYS A 338 7.08 -38.22 9.56
CA LYS A 338 7.64 -36.95 10.02
C LYS A 338 6.59 -35.84 9.91
N GLN A 339 6.50 -35.00 10.94
CA GLN A 339 5.68 -33.79 10.89
C GLN A 339 6.37 -32.77 9.99
N VAL A 340 5.67 -32.31 8.96
CA VAL A 340 6.11 -31.28 8.03
C VAL A 340 5.14 -30.11 8.15
N MET A 341 5.66 -28.95 8.50
CA MET A 341 4.88 -27.71 8.51
C MET A 341 4.95 -27.07 7.12
N THR A 342 3.79 -26.82 6.52
CA THR A 342 3.60 -26.09 5.27
C THR A 342 3.07 -24.70 5.56
N VAL A 343 3.60 -23.71 4.85
CA VAL A 343 3.22 -22.30 4.98
C VAL A 343 2.70 -21.83 3.63
N GLN A 344 1.57 -21.12 3.64
CA GLN A 344 0.88 -20.61 2.46
C GLN A 344 0.42 -19.16 2.72
N LEU A 345 0.40 -18.32 1.68
CA LEU A 345 -0.18 -16.98 1.79
C LEU A 345 -1.69 -17.04 1.98
N ASP A 346 -2.19 -16.27 2.94
CA ASP A 346 -3.62 -16.13 3.19
C ASP A 346 -4.15 -14.88 2.50
N PHE A 347 -4.93 -15.06 1.43
CA PHE A 347 -5.64 -13.97 0.76
C PHE A 347 -7.10 -13.86 1.25
N GLY A 348 -7.55 -14.77 2.12
CA GLY A 348 -8.93 -14.84 2.61
C GLY A 348 -9.19 -13.99 3.85
N GLY A 349 -8.16 -13.68 4.65
CA GLY A 349 -8.27 -12.91 5.90
C GLY A 349 -8.51 -11.40 5.75
N LEU A 350 -8.54 -10.86 4.53
CA LEU A 350 -8.79 -9.44 4.23
C LEU A 350 -10.26 -9.11 3.93
N VAL A 351 -11.14 -10.12 3.90
CA VAL A 351 -12.59 -9.90 3.88
C VAL A 351 -13.00 -9.56 5.31
N ASP A 352 -13.56 -8.37 5.52
CA ASP A 352 -14.06 -7.83 6.79
C ASP A 352 -14.74 -8.92 7.65
N GLY A 353 -13.95 -9.57 8.50
CA GLY A 353 -14.43 -10.48 9.52
C GLY A 353 -14.75 -9.65 10.74
N GLU A 354 -16.03 -9.37 10.95
CA GLU A 354 -16.55 -8.95 12.24
C GLU A 354 -15.89 -9.79 13.34
N ALA A 355 -15.26 -9.12 14.30
CA ALA A 355 -14.64 -9.75 15.44
C ALA A 355 -15.71 -10.52 16.23
N ASP A 356 -15.74 -11.84 16.05
CA ASP A 356 -16.50 -12.76 16.89
C ASP A 356 -15.76 -12.88 18.24
N ASP A 357 -16.04 -11.91 19.12
CA ASP A 357 -15.48 -11.80 20.48
C ASP A 357 -16.10 -12.82 21.48
N ASP A 358 -16.95 -13.73 21.01
CA ASP A 358 -17.67 -14.71 21.83
C ASP A 358 -17.09 -16.13 21.72
N ALA A 359 -15.80 -16.31 22.01
CA ALA A 359 -15.24 -17.66 22.16
C ALA A 359 -14.04 -17.80 23.10
N GLN A 360 -13.96 -17.04 24.21
CA GLN A 360 -13.10 -17.43 25.35
C GLN A 360 -13.73 -17.09 26.71
N LEU A 361 -14.79 -17.82 27.07
CA LEU A 361 -15.08 -18.18 28.47
C LEU A 361 -15.60 -19.62 28.50
N GLY A 362 -14.68 -20.56 28.71
CA GLY A 362 -14.94 -22.00 28.87
C GLY A 362 -13.67 -22.76 29.18
#